data_AF-A0A4S8MGX0-F1
#
_entry.id   AF-A0A4S8MGX0-F1
#
_cell.length_a   1.000
_cell.length_b   1.000
_cell.length_c   1.000
_cell.angle_alpha   90.00
_cell.angle_beta   90.00
_cell.angle_gamma   90.00
#
_symmetry.space_group_name_H-M   'P 1'
#
loop_
_entity.id
_entity.type
_entity.pdbx_description
1 polymer ?
#
loop_
_entity_poly.entity_id
_entity_poly.type
_entity_poly.pdbx_seq_one_letter_code
_entity_poly.pdbx_strand_id
1 'polypeptide(L)'
;QKFQSRREIASTMVEHSQDNGDEEGLSFWKATLDAISMLKSDGMSDEDSDHEGQEKVKVVRDLKFRHTDFKALFQHVDSTPRVMKRLFNQSGKKRLRRVFSSEISDRSPPPNLPSTFYRPEYLDLMKKGILPWVVVQENATVSIPKVALPVQEE
;
A
#
# COMPACT_ATOMS: atom_id res chain seq x y z
N GLN A 1 13.12 -1.26 2.60
CA GLN A 1 12.94 -1.80 1.23
C GLN A 1 11.51 -1.68 0.68
N LYS A 2 10.44 -2.15 1.35
CA LYS A 2 9.05 -2.09 0.80
C LYS A 2 8.60 -0.69 0.38
N PHE A 3 8.74 0.28 1.28
CA PHE A 3 8.42 1.68 1.01
C PHE A 3 9.16 2.20 -0.23
N GLN A 4 10.49 2.06 -0.26
CA GLN A 4 11.32 2.47 -1.40
C GLN A 4 10.89 1.79 -2.70
N SER A 5 10.72 0.46 -2.70
CA SER A 5 10.33 -0.27 -3.92
C SER A 5 8.96 0.18 -4.44
N ARG A 6 7.96 0.37 -3.57
CA ARG A 6 6.64 0.84 -4.01
C ARG A 6 6.69 2.27 -4.51
N ARG A 7 7.47 3.13 -3.85
CA ARG A 7 7.68 4.53 -4.25
C ARG A 7 8.36 4.61 -5.62
N GLU A 8 9.40 3.81 -5.85
CA GLU A 8 10.09 3.70 -7.14
C GLU A 8 9.14 3.24 -8.24
N ILE A 9 8.35 2.18 -8.00
CA ILE A 9 7.36 1.70 -8.97
C ILE A 9 6.36 2.80 -9.33
N ALA A 10 5.78 3.46 -8.32
CA ALA A 10 4.81 4.53 -8.55
C ALA A 10 5.45 5.71 -9.31
N SER A 11 6.68 6.10 -8.96
CA SER A 11 7.42 7.16 -9.67
C SER A 11 7.67 6.83 -11.14
N THR A 12 8.14 5.62 -11.44
CA THR A 12 8.34 5.16 -12.82
C THR A 12 7.03 5.14 -13.61
N MET A 13 5.92 4.76 -12.98
CA MET A 13 4.62 4.77 -13.65
C MET A 13 4.07 6.18 -13.87
N VAL A 14 4.36 7.14 -12.98
CA VAL A 14 4.05 8.56 -13.21
C VAL A 14 4.76 9.06 -14.47
N GLU A 15 6.08 8.82 -14.58
CA GLU A 15 6.87 9.19 -15.75
C GLU A 15 6.34 8.52 -17.02
N HIS A 16 6.07 7.21 -16.95
CA HIS A 16 5.52 6.47 -18.07
C HIS A 16 4.16 6.99 -18.55
N SER A 17 3.20 7.22 -17.64
CA SER A 17 1.89 7.76 -18.03
C SER A 17 2.00 9.18 -18.57
N GLN A 18 2.91 10.00 -18.03
CA GLN A 18 3.18 11.34 -18.56
C GLN A 18 3.74 11.30 -19.99
N ASP A 19 4.72 10.44 -20.26
CA ASP A 19 5.35 10.30 -21.58
C ASP A 19 4.39 9.77 -22.65
N ASN A 20 3.37 9.00 -22.25
CA ASN A 20 2.36 8.44 -23.15
C ASN A 20 1.07 9.26 -23.25
N GLY A 21 0.96 10.38 -22.53
CA GLY A 21 -0.27 11.19 -22.51
C GLY A 21 -1.47 10.48 -21.86
N ASP A 22 -1.22 9.48 -21.01
CA ASP A 22 -2.25 8.75 -20.27
C ASP A 22 -2.64 9.54 -19.01
N GLU A 23 -3.60 10.45 -19.17
CA GLU A 23 -4.03 11.35 -18.09
C GLU A 23 -4.65 10.61 -16.90
N GLU A 24 -5.41 9.53 -17.16
CA GLU A 24 -6.05 8.74 -16.11
C GLU A 24 -5.00 7.99 -15.29
N GLY A 25 -4.08 7.28 -15.96
CA GLY A 25 -2.97 6.61 -15.29
C GLY A 25 -2.07 7.60 -14.57
N LEU A 26 -1.79 8.77 -15.15
CA LEU A 26 -0.98 9.81 -14.52
C LEU A 26 -1.62 10.29 -13.22
N SER A 27 -2.92 10.55 -13.22
CA SER A 27 -3.68 10.95 -12.03
C SER A 27 -3.63 9.87 -10.95
N PHE A 28 -3.89 8.61 -11.33
CA PHE A 28 -3.86 7.46 -10.43
C PHE A 28 -2.46 7.26 -9.81
N TRP A 29 -1.40 7.26 -10.61
CA TRP A 29 -0.04 6.99 -10.15
C TRP A 29 0.52 8.14 -9.30
N LYS A 30 0.16 9.40 -9.59
CA LYS A 30 0.49 10.55 -8.72
C LYS A 30 -0.15 10.41 -7.35
N ALA A 31 -1.47 10.17 -7.31
CA ALA A 31 -2.17 9.97 -6.04
C ALA A 31 -1.63 8.76 -5.26
N THR A 32 -1.22 7.70 -5.97
CA THR A 32 -0.57 6.52 -5.37
C THR A 32 0.79 6.87 -4.77
N LEU A 33 1.61 7.64 -5.48
CA LEU A 33 2.93 8.09 -5.01
C LEU A 33 2.82 8.98 -3.77
N ASP A 34 1.85 9.90 -3.76
CA ASP A 34 1.56 10.77 -2.61
C ASP A 34 1.13 9.96 -1.40
N ALA A 35 0.21 9.01 -1.58
CA ALA A 35 -0.27 8.15 -0.50
C ALA A 35 0.85 7.28 0.10
N ILE A 36 1.71 6.69 -0.74
CA ILE A 36 2.90 5.95 -0.29
C ILE A 36 3.83 6.87 0.51
N SER A 37 4.05 8.10 0.06
CA SER A 37 4.95 9.07 0.69
C SER A 37 4.45 9.53 2.06
N MET A 38 3.13 9.67 2.23
CA MET A 38 2.51 9.96 3.53
C MET A 38 2.60 8.79 4.51
N LEU A 39 2.36 7.55 4.03
CA LEU A 39 2.43 6.35 4.87
C LEU A 39 3.85 6.00 5.34
N LYS A 40 4.89 6.44 4.63
CA LYS A 40 6.31 6.17 4.95
C LYS A 40 6.58 4.68 5.15
N SER A 41 7.64 4.32 5.87
CA SER A 41 7.95 2.93 6.24
C SER A 41 6.89 2.31 7.13
N ASP A 42 6.32 3.10 8.05
CA ASP A 42 5.54 2.57 9.15
C ASP A 42 4.12 2.17 8.71
N GLY A 43 3.59 2.83 7.68
CA GLY A 43 2.35 2.47 7.00
C GLY A 43 2.46 1.32 5.99
N MET A 44 3.66 0.75 5.81
CA MET A 44 3.82 -0.49 5.04
C MET A 44 3.44 -1.70 5.89
N SER A 45 2.80 -2.70 5.28
CA SER A 45 2.35 -3.92 5.96
C SER A 45 3.49 -4.57 6.73
N ASP A 46 3.20 -5.24 7.84
CA ASP A 46 4.22 -5.97 8.58
C ASP A 46 4.52 -7.30 7.88
N GLU A 47 5.79 -7.70 7.79
CA GLU A 47 6.16 -8.95 7.10
C GLU A 47 7.22 -9.74 7.85
N ASP A 48 6.89 -10.98 8.19
CA ASP A 48 7.84 -11.97 8.72
C ASP A 48 8.21 -13.00 7.66
N SER A 49 9.36 -13.66 7.85
CA SER A 49 9.75 -14.79 6.99
C SER A 49 9.32 -16.08 7.67
N ASP A 50 8.61 -16.93 6.94
CA ASP A 50 8.11 -18.21 7.44
C ASP A 50 8.27 -19.31 6.38
N HIS A 51 7.82 -20.52 6.67
CA HIS A 51 7.78 -21.63 5.73
C HIS A 51 6.36 -22.18 5.61
N GLU A 52 5.88 -22.35 4.38
CA GLU A 52 4.67 -23.11 4.09
C GLU A 52 5.11 -24.43 3.44
N GLY A 53 5.14 -25.49 4.26
CA GLY A 53 5.77 -26.75 3.88
C GLY A 53 7.28 -26.58 3.67
N GLN A 54 7.74 -26.81 2.43
CA GLN A 54 9.15 -26.65 2.04
C GLN A 54 9.45 -25.30 1.39
N GLU A 55 8.43 -24.47 1.12
CA GLU A 55 8.62 -23.17 0.47
C GLU A 55 8.79 -22.05 1.52
N LYS A 56 9.84 -21.25 1.37
CA LYS A 56 9.99 -20.03 2.19
C LYS A 56 9.05 -18.94 1.70
N VAL A 57 8.22 -18.41 2.60
CA VAL A 57 7.20 -17.40 2.32
C VAL A 57 7.41 -16.13 3.13
N LYS A 58 6.76 -15.06 2.70
CA LYS A 58 6.61 -13.81 3.48
C LYS A 58 5.19 -13.72 4.00
N VAL A 59 5.02 -13.84 5.32
CA VAL A 59 3.71 -13.70 5.96
C VAL A 59 3.45 -12.22 6.16
N VAL A 60 2.41 -11.70 5.52
CA VAL A 60 2.02 -10.29 5.53
C VAL A 60 0.88 -10.10 6.52
N ARG A 61 1.09 -9.29 7.56
CA ARG A 61 0.04 -8.85 8.48
C ARG A 61 -0.48 -7.48 8.08
N ASP A 62 -1.78 -7.26 8.23
CA ASP A 62 -2.36 -5.94 8.01
C ASP A 62 -2.09 -5.01 9.21
N LEU A 63 -2.24 -3.71 9.04
CA LEU A 63 -2.05 -2.74 10.11
C LEU A 63 -3.41 -2.33 10.67
N LYS A 64 -3.55 -2.36 12.00
CA LYS A 64 -4.82 -2.07 12.69
C LYS A 64 -5.39 -0.70 12.34
N PHE A 65 -4.53 0.29 12.13
CA PHE A 65 -4.95 1.64 11.82
C PHE A 65 -5.30 1.84 10.34
N ARG A 66 -4.71 1.07 9.42
CA ARG A 66 -4.67 1.40 7.99
C ARG A 66 -5.95 0.96 7.29
N HIS A 67 -6.54 1.88 6.52
CA HIS A 67 -7.72 1.63 5.71
C HIS A 67 -7.55 0.41 4.78
N THR A 68 -8.60 -0.38 4.60
CA THR A 68 -8.59 -1.66 3.87
C THR A 68 -8.19 -1.52 2.40
N ASP A 69 -8.56 -0.40 1.77
CA ASP A 69 -8.28 -0.13 0.35
C ASP A 69 -6.78 -0.12 0.02
N PHE A 70 -5.93 0.19 1.01
CA PHE A 70 -4.48 0.10 0.83
C PHE A 70 -3.99 -1.32 0.52
N LYS A 71 -4.73 -2.35 0.95
CA LYS A 71 -4.39 -3.73 0.63
C LYS A 71 -4.44 -3.96 -0.88
N ALA A 72 -5.55 -3.59 -1.52
CA ALA A 72 -5.73 -3.73 -2.96
C ALA A 72 -4.77 -2.83 -3.73
N LEU A 73 -4.61 -1.57 -3.30
CA LEU A 73 -3.66 -0.63 -3.90
C LEU A 73 -2.24 -1.19 -3.89
N PHE A 74 -1.77 -1.67 -2.75
CA PHE A 74 -0.41 -2.21 -2.64
C PHE A 74 -0.21 -3.52 -3.37
N GLN A 75 -1.24 -4.37 -3.47
CA GLN A 75 -1.19 -5.55 -4.33
C GLN A 75 -1.03 -5.14 -5.80
N HIS A 76 -1.79 -4.15 -6.25
CA HIS A 76 -1.67 -3.60 -7.61
C HIS A 76 -0.25 -3.09 -7.87
N VAL A 77 0.25 -2.16 -7.04
CA VAL A 77 1.63 -1.62 -7.13
C VAL A 77 2.67 -2.74 -7.15
N ASP A 78 2.56 -3.73 -6.24
CA ASP A 78 3.55 -4.81 -6.13
C ASP A 78 3.54 -5.76 -7.35
N SER A 79 2.42 -5.81 -8.08
CA SER A 79 2.24 -6.63 -9.28
C SER A 79 2.67 -5.93 -10.57
N THR A 80 2.63 -4.59 -10.62
CA THR A 80 2.92 -3.79 -11.81
C THR A 80 4.23 -4.15 -12.50
N PRO A 81 5.37 -4.38 -11.80
CA PRO A 81 6.60 -4.79 -12.46
C PRO A 81 6.48 -6.06 -13.30
N ARG A 82 5.63 -7.01 -12.90
CA ARG A 82 5.44 -8.28 -13.62
C ARG A 82 4.65 -8.08 -14.91
N VAL A 83 3.75 -7.11 -14.92
CA VAL A 83 2.91 -6.75 -16.07
C VAL A 83 3.72 -5.88 -17.04
N MET A 84 4.37 -4.84 -16.52
CA MET A 84 5.11 -3.84 -17.29
C MET A 84 6.60 -4.21 -17.47
N LYS A 85 6.86 -5.40 -18.02
CA LYS A 85 8.22 -5.98 -18.13
C LYS A 85 9.22 -5.11 -18.91
N ARG A 86 8.72 -4.24 -19.80
CA ARG A 86 9.55 -3.30 -20.57
C ARG A 86 10.08 -2.14 -19.71
N LEU A 87 9.35 -1.76 -18.67
CA LEU A 87 9.72 -0.69 -17.75
C LEU A 87 10.54 -1.23 -16.57
N PHE A 88 10.24 -2.45 -16.12
CA PHE A 88 10.85 -3.01 -14.92
C PHE A 88 11.70 -4.24 -15.23
N ASN A 89 13.00 -4.10 -14.99
CA ASN A 89 13.93 -5.21 -15.09
C ASN A 89 13.55 -6.34 -14.11
N GLN A 90 13.38 -7.55 -14.64
CA GLN A 90 13.05 -8.75 -13.88
C GLN A 90 14.29 -9.53 -13.43
N SER A 91 15.50 -9.06 -13.76
CA SER A 91 16.74 -9.71 -13.35
C SER A 91 16.93 -9.67 -11.84
N GLY A 92 17.37 -10.77 -11.26
CA GLY A 92 17.69 -10.87 -9.83
C GLY A 92 16.98 -12.02 -9.15
N LYS A 93 17.06 -12.03 -7.82
CA LYS A 93 16.48 -13.10 -7.00
C LYS A 93 14.95 -13.07 -7.09
N LYS A 94 14.35 -14.23 -7.39
CA LYS A 94 12.88 -14.41 -7.37
C LYS A 94 12.33 -13.95 -6.02
N ARG A 95 11.36 -13.03 -6.04
CA ARG A 95 10.66 -12.60 -4.84
C ARG A 95 9.94 -13.79 -4.20
N LEU A 96 10.09 -13.94 -2.88
CA LEU A 96 9.36 -14.95 -2.12
C LEU A 96 7.86 -14.73 -2.27
N ARG A 97 7.10 -15.83 -2.26
CA ARG A 97 5.64 -15.77 -2.26
C ARG A 97 5.18 -15.08 -0.97
N ARG A 98 4.20 -14.17 -1.12
CA ARG A 98 3.56 -13.50 0.01
C ARG A 98 2.26 -14.20 0.36
N VAL A 99 2.08 -14.49 1.64
CA VAL A 99 0.87 -15.09 2.21
C VAL A 99 0.26 -14.06 3.14
N PHE A 100 -1.00 -13.71 2.93
CA PHE A 100 -1.70 -12.73 3.76
C PHE A 100 -2.30 -13.45 4.97
N SER A 101 -1.85 -13.07 6.16
CA SER A 101 -2.40 -13.57 7.42
C SER A 101 -3.68 -12.81 7.77
N SER A 102 -4.56 -13.46 8.54
CA SER A 102 -5.67 -12.80 9.24
C SER A 102 -5.20 -12.00 10.46
N GLU A 103 -3.96 -12.20 10.90
CA GLU A 103 -3.36 -11.45 12.00
C GLU A 103 -3.19 -9.97 11.66
N ILE A 104 -3.49 -9.12 12.64
CA ILE A 104 -3.34 -7.66 12.57
C ILE A 104 -2.16 -7.24 13.43
N SER A 105 -1.29 -6.40 12.88
CA SER A 105 -0.17 -5.79 13.59
C SER A 105 -0.61 -4.50 14.28
N ASP A 106 -0.23 -4.35 15.57
CA ASP A 106 -0.53 -3.20 16.43
C ASP A 106 0.46 -2.04 16.26
N ARG A 107 1.13 -1.91 15.11
CA ARG A 107 2.07 -0.80 14.86
C ARG A 107 1.36 0.55 14.92
N SER A 108 2.03 1.52 15.55
CA SER A 108 1.58 2.91 15.58
C SER A 108 1.56 3.53 14.17
N PRO A 109 0.54 4.35 13.86
CA PRO A 109 0.51 5.11 12.61
C PRO A 109 1.61 6.18 12.55
N PRO A 110 2.10 6.54 11.36
CA PRO A 110 2.84 7.77 11.13
C PRO A 110 2.07 9.00 11.63
N PRO A 111 2.77 10.06 12.11
CA PRO A 111 2.12 11.30 12.50
C PRO A 111 1.57 12.05 11.28
N ASN A 112 0.49 12.82 11.48
CA ASN A 112 -0.12 13.70 10.48
C ASN A 112 -0.66 12.97 9.25
N LEU A 113 -1.18 11.75 9.42
CA LEU A 113 -1.88 11.08 8.33
C LEU A 113 -3.29 11.68 8.14
N PRO A 114 -3.78 11.73 6.89
CA PRO A 114 -5.19 12.02 6.60
C PRO A 114 -6.12 11.05 7.33
N SER A 115 -7.26 11.55 7.82
CA SER A 115 -8.30 10.70 8.44
C SER A 115 -8.78 9.59 7.50
N THR A 116 -8.80 9.85 6.19
CA THR A 116 -9.15 8.90 5.11
C THR A 116 -8.21 7.68 5.06
N PHE A 117 -7.00 7.78 5.63
CA PHE A 117 -6.04 6.66 5.64
C PHE A 117 -6.28 5.70 6.80
N TYR A 118 -7.16 6.09 7.73
CA TYR A 118 -7.51 5.28 8.87
C TYR A 118 -8.75 4.44 8.63
N ARG A 119 -8.82 3.30 9.30
CA ARG A 119 -10.07 2.57 9.48
C ARG A 119 -11.01 3.39 10.38
N PRO A 120 -12.31 3.50 10.04
CA PRO A 120 -13.28 4.19 10.90
C PRO A 120 -13.26 3.69 12.34
N GLU A 121 -13.15 2.37 12.53
CA GLU A 121 -13.15 1.74 13.86
C GLU A 121 -11.92 2.15 14.68
N TYR A 122 -10.77 2.37 14.03
CA TYR A 122 -9.56 2.83 14.70
C TYR A 122 -9.74 4.25 15.23
N LEU A 123 -10.31 5.14 14.43
CA LEU A 123 -10.59 6.52 14.83
C LEU A 123 -11.59 6.59 15.98
N ASP A 124 -12.62 5.74 15.95
CA ASP A 124 -13.62 5.67 17.03
C ASP A 124 -13.01 5.20 18.35
N LEU A 125 -12.14 4.19 18.30
CA LEU A 125 -11.41 3.72 19.48
C LEU A 125 -10.44 4.77 20.03
N MET A 126 -9.80 5.55 19.14
CA MET A 126 -8.93 6.67 19.53
C MET A 126 -9.74 7.79 20.21
N LYS A 127 -10.90 8.16 19.67
CA LYS A 127 -11.81 9.15 20.28
C LYS A 127 -12.34 8.71 21.66
N LYS A 128 -12.53 7.40 21.86
CA LYS A 128 -12.94 6.82 23.16
C LYS A 128 -11.80 6.70 24.17
N GLY A 129 -10.56 7.06 23.80
CA GLY A 129 -9.39 6.95 24.67
C GLY A 129 -8.89 5.50 24.88
N ILE A 130 -9.36 4.54 24.07
CA ILE A 130 -8.94 3.14 24.13
C ILE A 130 -7.58 2.96 23.45
N LEU A 131 -7.32 3.74 22.40
CA LEU A 131 -6.04 3.79 21.69
C LEU A 131 -5.32 5.10 21.98
N PRO A 132 -3.98 5.12 21.90
CA PRO A 132 -3.21 6.35 22.07
C PRO A 132 -3.62 7.38 21.02
N TRP A 133 -3.73 8.64 21.45
CA TRP A 133 -4.03 9.75 20.55
C TRP A 133 -2.89 9.99 19.57
N VAL A 134 -3.23 10.19 18.31
CA VAL A 134 -2.28 10.55 17.24
C VAL A 134 -2.81 11.79 16.53
N VAL A 135 -1.90 12.67 16.10
CA VAL A 135 -2.26 13.85 15.31
C VAL A 135 -2.76 13.41 13.93
N VAL A 136 -4.05 13.63 13.67
CA VAL A 136 -4.72 13.35 12.41
C VAL A 136 -4.92 14.64 11.62
N GLN A 137 -4.71 14.58 10.30
CA GLN A 137 -5.00 15.70 9.42
C GLN A 137 -6.47 15.65 8.98
N GLU A 138 -7.33 16.42 9.65
CA GLU A 138 -8.79 16.37 9.46
C GLU A 138 -9.28 17.00 8.14
N ASN A 139 -8.48 17.85 7.49
CA ASN A 139 -8.86 18.59 6.28
C ASN A 139 -8.10 18.16 5.00
N ALA A 140 -7.41 17.02 5.03
CA ALA A 140 -6.74 16.51 3.84
C ALA A 140 -7.77 15.88 2.89
N THR A 141 -7.96 16.46 1.71
CA THR A 141 -8.78 15.91 0.61
C THR A 141 -8.09 14.74 -0.11
N VAL A 142 -7.10 14.12 0.51
CA VAL A 142 -6.32 13.03 -0.08
C VAL A 142 -7.12 11.74 0.06
N SER A 143 -7.67 11.28 -1.06
CA SER A 143 -8.35 9.99 -1.15
C SER A 143 -7.36 8.87 -1.45
N ILE A 144 -7.68 7.67 -0.99
CA ILE A 144 -6.94 6.47 -1.37
C ILE A 144 -7.30 6.14 -2.82
N PRO A 145 -6.32 6.04 -3.73
CA PRO A 145 -6.58 5.65 -5.11
C PRO A 145 -7.27 4.29 -5.16
N LYS A 146 -8.43 4.24 -5.82
CA LYS A 146 -9.16 3.00 -6.02
C LYS A 146 -8.61 2.30 -7.25
N VAL A 147 -8.18 1.06 -7.07
CA VAL A 147 -7.87 0.18 -8.19
C VAL A 147 -9.20 -0.31 -8.74
N ALA A 148 -9.48 -0.06 -10.03
CA ALA A 148 -10.56 -0.75 -10.71
C ALA A 148 -10.20 -2.24 -10.71
N LEU A 149 -10.86 -3.03 -9.86
CA LEU A 149 -10.75 -4.48 -9.94
C LEU A 149 -11.28 -4.88 -11.33
N PRO A 150 -10.59 -5.75 -12.08
CA PRO A 150 -11.24 -6.36 -13.23
C PRO A 150 -12.48 -7.07 -12.72
N VAL A 151 -13.64 -6.70 -13.27
CA VAL A 151 -14.89 -7.44 -13.07
C VAL A 151 -14.57 -8.88 -13.42
N GLN A 152 -14.60 -9.77 -12.43
CA GLN A 152 -14.56 -11.19 -12.71
C GLN A 152 -15.90 -11.51 -13.35
N GLU A 153 -15.93 -11.62 -14.68
CA GLU A 153 -17.04 -12.28 -15.36
C GLU A 153 -17.09 -13.72 -14.83
N GLU A 154 -18.22 -14.08 -14.23
CA GLU A 154 -18.55 -15.44 -13.76
C GLU A 154 -18.66 -16.43 -14.92
#